data_AF-A0A2H0PM12-F1
#
_entry.id   AF-A0A2H0PM12-F1
#
_cell.length_a   1.000
_cell.length_b   1.000
_cell.length_c   1.000
_cell.angle_alpha   90.00
_cell.angle_beta   90.00
_cell.angle_gamma   90.00
#
_symmetry.space_group_name_H-M   'P 1'
#
loop_
_entity.id
_entity.type
_entity.pdbx_description
1 polymer ?
#
loop_
_entity_poly.entity_id
_entity_poly.type
_entity_poly.pdbx_seq_one_letter_code
_entity_poly.pdbx_strand_id
1 'polypeptide(L)'
;MRYVVVASLFFSAAVEAQEFGSLQKYAEYFGNSSFGPVQTKESTHFKVSWVHPRDGLIAKRLLEYMEAARESLKSKFSMAMSETRKAPIEIYPNLKSFSEVSQLALSRFRATGTIALTLDQRLMILSPRNLAGGYSWAETVVHEYAHYMIREITASYIPIWLHEGVAQLFQEYPRNLVAKLKPSQWGLFKKRRKAHSLLSLKTLQEPFPYRETPEEAELAYIQALLFVQWLDQKCGAVNLIVTAKKMKSIEKALGSCSGMSYESLESSFVPKIMDNVSVPTSSDVEFYARSFDQSDPMEFEGRKADKTAQNLAQLSEELFNQGRYRASGIEMNKALQATVVSPPSWRRHLALSLNKSGQAKKTKEVLEALLKDYPTDAAAWMLMGELDLKKQDEKAAYLAFLEAFYQNPFLEGLESSMGQLSQKYPDFEKIIIP
;
A
#
# COMPACT_ATOMS: atom_id res chain seq x y z
N MET A 1 -5.90 17.92 37.89
CA MET A 1 -6.70 18.10 36.66
C MET A 1 -5.89 18.92 35.67
N ARG A 2 -5.20 18.28 34.73
CA ARG A 2 -4.55 18.94 33.59
C ARG A 2 -5.14 18.31 32.34
N TYR A 3 -5.95 19.08 31.61
CA TYR A 3 -6.47 18.70 30.30
C TYR A 3 -5.32 18.79 29.29
N VAL A 4 -5.01 17.66 28.65
CA VAL A 4 -4.06 17.56 27.54
C VAL A 4 -4.84 17.82 26.25
N VAL A 5 -4.58 18.96 25.62
CA VAL A 5 -5.01 19.27 24.26
C VAL A 5 -4.01 18.63 23.31
N VAL A 6 -4.38 17.53 22.67
CA VAL A 6 -3.71 17.01 21.48
C VAL A 6 -4.79 16.82 20.43
N ALA A 7 -4.99 17.86 19.63
CA ALA A 7 -5.83 17.85 18.45
C ALA A 7 -5.01 18.45 17.30
N SER A 8 -5.18 17.87 16.11
CA SER A 8 -4.77 18.42 14.81
C SER A 8 -3.32 18.19 14.38
N LEU A 9 -3.06 17.02 13.76
CA LEU A 9 -1.95 16.85 12.82
C LEU A 9 -2.46 16.16 11.54
N PHE A 10 -3.41 16.83 10.88
CA PHE A 10 -3.48 16.91 9.42
C PHE A 10 -3.42 18.40 9.11
N PHE A 11 -2.27 18.86 8.63
CA PHE A 11 -1.98 20.28 8.50
C PHE A 11 -2.87 20.94 7.44
N SER A 12 -3.55 22.00 7.87
CA SER A 12 -4.26 22.95 7.03
C SER A 12 -3.30 23.77 6.15
N ALA A 13 -3.77 24.26 5.00
CA ALA A 13 -3.09 25.31 4.23
C ALA A 13 -2.97 26.66 4.98
N ALA A 14 -3.66 26.83 6.12
CA ALA A 14 -3.60 28.05 6.93
C ALA A 14 -2.58 27.97 8.09
N VAL A 15 -2.14 26.78 8.49
CA VAL A 15 -1.14 26.56 9.56
C VAL A 15 0.26 26.32 8.99
N GLU A 16 0.39 25.97 7.70
CA GLU A 16 1.69 26.00 7.01
C GLU A 16 2.32 27.41 6.97
N ALA A 17 1.54 28.49 7.18
CA ALA A 17 2.03 29.85 7.07
C ALA A 17 2.57 30.48 8.37
N GLN A 18 2.44 29.86 9.57
CA GLN A 18 2.77 30.62 10.80
C GLN A 18 3.56 29.92 11.92
N GLU A 19 3.83 28.61 11.93
CA GLU A 19 4.68 28.03 13.02
C GLU A 19 5.66 26.90 12.62
N PHE A 20 5.72 26.48 11.36
CA PHE A 20 6.75 25.55 10.89
C PHE A 20 7.62 26.25 9.86
N GLY A 21 8.92 26.42 10.16
CA GLY A 21 9.88 26.85 9.14
C GLY A 21 9.80 25.91 7.92
N SER A 22 10.16 26.43 6.74
CA SER A 22 10.17 25.62 5.50
C SER A 22 10.81 24.26 5.76
N LEU A 23 10.11 23.18 5.46
CA LEU A 23 10.64 21.83 5.67
C LEU A 23 11.97 21.70 4.94
N GLN A 24 12.93 21.05 5.60
CA GLN A 24 14.25 20.87 5.02
C GLN A 24 14.15 20.13 3.68
N LYS A 25 14.79 20.68 2.65
CA LYS A 25 14.78 20.05 1.32
C LYS A 25 15.60 18.78 1.36
N TYR A 26 15.21 17.79 0.56
CA TYR A 26 15.91 16.49 0.49
C TYR A 26 17.41 16.64 0.20
N ALA A 27 17.77 17.49 -0.77
CA ALA A 27 19.16 17.76 -1.12
C ALA A 27 19.96 18.42 0.01
N GLU A 28 19.32 19.27 0.81
CA GLU A 28 19.94 19.94 1.96
C GLU A 28 20.13 18.95 3.12
N TYR A 29 19.12 18.13 3.41
CA TYR A 29 19.20 17.10 4.47
C TYR A 29 20.28 16.06 4.18
N PHE A 30 20.41 15.62 2.92
CA PHE A 30 21.38 14.60 2.53
C PHE A 30 22.70 15.14 1.96
N GLY A 31 22.96 16.46 2.07
CA GLY A 31 24.16 17.09 1.48
C GLY A 31 25.49 16.49 1.96
N ASN A 32 25.52 15.99 3.21
CA ASN A 32 26.69 15.32 3.82
C ASN A 32 26.41 13.84 4.16
N SER A 33 25.53 13.20 3.40
CA SER A 33 25.13 11.81 3.64
C SER A 33 26.30 10.84 3.51
N SER A 34 26.39 9.87 4.44
CA SER A 34 27.34 8.76 4.34
C SER A 34 27.04 7.79 3.19
N PHE A 35 25.86 7.90 2.57
CA PHE A 35 25.49 7.10 1.39
C PHE A 35 26.05 7.65 0.07
N GLY A 36 26.71 8.82 0.10
CA GLY A 36 27.17 9.53 -1.08
C GLY A 36 26.25 10.69 -1.49
N PRO A 37 26.49 11.32 -2.65
CA PRO A 37 25.70 12.46 -3.10
C PRO A 37 24.27 12.06 -3.45
N VAL A 38 23.35 13.02 -3.31
CA VAL A 38 21.97 12.86 -3.81
C VAL A 38 21.99 12.68 -5.32
N GLN A 39 21.32 11.61 -5.77
CA GLN A 39 21.10 11.30 -7.17
C GLN A 39 19.68 11.70 -7.56
N THR A 40 19.51 12.07 -8.84
CA THR A 40 18.20 12.43 -9.38
C THR A 40 18.00 11.84 -10.76
N LYS A 41 16.74 11.56 -11.09
CA LYS A 41 16.30 11.19 -12.43
C LYS A 41 14.97 11.85 -12.72
N GLU A 42 14.78 12.29 -13.95
CA GLU A 42 13.60 13.05 -14.34
C GLU A 42 12.92 12.45 -15.56
N SER A 43 11.61 12.61 -15.61
CA SER A 43 10.76 12.45 -16.79
C SER A 43 10.16 13.81 -17.16
N THR A 44 9.12 13.82 -18.00
CA THR A 44 8.43 15.06 -18.39
C THR A 44 7.80 15.76 -17.20
N HIS A 45 7.07 15.01 -16.35
CA HIS A 45 6.23 15.58 -15.28
C HIS A 45 6.72 15.24 -13.87
N PHE A 46 7.77 14.44 -13.72
CA PHE A 46 8.24 13.97 -12.41
C PHE A 46 9.75 14.07 -12.26
N LYS A 47 10.19 14.25 -11.02
CA LYS A 47 11.60 14.22 -10.62
C LYS A 47 11.77 13.31 -9.42
N VAL A 48 12.47 12.19 -9.57
CA VAL A 48 12.79 11.27 -8.48
C VAL A 48 14.17 11.61 -7.92
N SER A 49 14.27 11.71 -6.60
CA SER A 49 15.53 11.92 -5.85
C SER A 49 15.75 10.78 -4.86
N TRP A 50 16.97 10.26 -4.79
CA TRP A 50 17.38 9.23 -3.82
C TRP A 50 18.83 9.47 -3.39
N VAL A 51 19.22 8.89 -2.26
CA VAL A 51 20.61 9.01 -1.75
C VAL A 51 21.30 7.66 -1.62
N HIS A 52 20.56 6.60 -1.27
CA HIS A 52 21.16 5.29 -1.08
C HIS A 52 21.35 4.61 -2.44
N PRO A 53 22.55 4.11 -2.79
CA PRO A 53 22.85 3.60 -4.14
C PRO A 53 21.88 2.53 -4.64
N ARG A 54 21.44 1.63 -3.75
CA ARG A 54 20.46 0.58 -4.10
C ARG A 54 19.09 1.12 -4.52
N ASP A 55 18.69 2.30 -4.07
CA ASP A 55 17.34 2.84 -4.36
C ASP A 55 17.21 3.36 -5.81
N GLY A 56 18.34 3.51 -6.52
CA GLY A 56 18.34 3.81 -7.96
C GLY A 56 17.66 2.72 -8.80
N LEU A 57 17.56 1.50 -8.28
CA LEU A 57 16.91 0.34 -8.94
C LEU A 57 15.46 0.64 -9.34
N ILE A 58 14.70 1.34 -8.49
CA ILE A 58 13.28 1.62 -8.75
C ILE A 58 13.06 2.89 -9.56
N ALA A 59 14.05 3.79 -9.65
CA ALA A 59 13.86 5.15 -10.16
C ALA A 59 13.39 5.19 -11.62
N LYS A 60 13.96 4.34 -12.51
CA LYS A 60 13.56 4.27 -13.94
C LYS A 60 12.10 3.84 -14.06
N ARG A 61 11.76 2.66 -13.51
CA ARG A 61 10.42 2.09 -13.61
C ARG A 61 9.37 2.92 -12.87
N LEU A 62 9.74 3.59 -11.78
CA LEU A 62 8.85 4.51 -11.09
C LEU A 62 8.45 5.70 -11.98
N LEU A 63 9.41 6.31 -12.68
CA LEU A 63 9.10 7.40 -13.61
C LEU A 63 8.19 6.93 -14.76
N GLU A 64 8.49 5.78 -15.36
CA GLU A 64 7.65 5.18 -16.41
C GLU A 64 6.23 4.91 -15.92
N TYR A 65 6.09 4.35 -14.72
CA TYR A 65 4.81 4.09 -14.09
C TYR A 65 4.04 5.38 -13.81
N MET A 66 4.71 6.40 -13.27
CA MET A 66 4.07 7.68 -12.93
C MET A 66 3.61 8.47 -14.16
N GLU A 67 4.35 8.43 -15.28
CA GLU A 67 3.89 9.02 -16.53
C GLU A 67 2.65 8.30 -17.08
N ALA A 68 2.63 6.96 -17.05
CA ALA A 68 1.46 6.19 -17.46
C ALA A 68 0.24 6.42 -16.54
N ALA A 69 0.46 6.52 -15.23
CA ALA A 69 -0.56 6.84 -14.24
C ALA A 69 -1.12 8.25 -14.49
N ARG A 70 -0.25 9.24 -14.71
CA ARG A 70 -0.66 10.62 -15.02
C ARG A 70 -1.55 10.68 -16.25
N GLU A 71 -1.16 10.03 -17.35
CA GLU A 71 -1.99 10.03 -18.56
C GLU A 71 -3.36 9.40 -18.30
N SER A 72 -3.40 8.29 -17.55
CA SER A 72 -4.66 7.61 -17.20
C SER A 72 -5.56 8.44 -16.28
N LEU A 73 -4.96 9.28 -15.42
CA LEU A 73 -5.67 10.15 -14.48
C LEU A 73 -6.09 11.50 -15.08
N LYS A 74 -5.60 11.84 -16.28
CA LYS A 74 -5.82 13.13 -16.94
C LYS A 74 -7.29 13.47 -17.12
N SER A 75 -8.12 12.49 -17.49
CA SER A 75 -9.57 12.68 -17.65
C SER A 75 -10.29 13.05 -16.34
N LYS A 76 -9.71 12.68 -15.20
CA LYS A 76 -10.30 12.91 -13.86
C LYS A 76 -9.78 14.19 -13.22
N PHE A 77 -8.49 14.49 -13.39
CA PHE A 77 -7.78 15.56 -12.69
C PHE A 77 -7.25 16.67 -13.60
N SER A 78 -7.77 16.84 -14.82
CA SER A 78 -7.25 17.80 -15.82
C SER A 78 -6.99 19.21 -15.28
N MET A 79 -7.83 19.72 -14.38
CA MET A 79 -7.67 21.06 -13.79
C MET A 79 -6.57 21.17 -12.71
N ALA A 80 -6.06 20.04 -12.22
CA ALA A 80 -5.03 19.95 -11.17
C ALA A 80 -3.63 19.69 -11.76
N MET A 81 -3.57 19.33 -13.03
CA MET A 81 -2.38 18.83 -13.68
C MET A 81 -1.58 19.99 -14.28
N SER A 82 -0.38 20.23 -13.75
CA SER A 82 0.58 21.16 -14.36
C SER A 82 1.31 20.50 -15.52
N GLU A 83 1.42 21.20 -16.65
CA GLU A 83 2.23 20.77 -17.80
C GLU A 83 3.69 21.23 -17.69
N THR A 84 4.00 22.14 -16.77
CA THR A 84 5.33 22.78 -16.65
C THR A 84 6.04 22.46 -15.34
N ARG A 85 5.30 22.24 -14.25
CA ARG A 85 5.87 21.90 -12.94
C ARG A 85 6.00 20.40 -12.80
N LYS A 86 7.21 19.93 -12.55
CA LYS A 86 7.47 18.52 -12.21
C LYS A 86 7.13 18.25 -10.75
N ALA A 87 6.34 17.23 -10.48
CA ALA A 87 6.08 16.78 -9.12
C ALA A 87 7.35 16.06 -8.56
N PRO A 88 7.90 16.52 -7.42
CA PRO A 88 9.06 15.90 -6.82
C PRO A 88 8.66 14.62 -6.07
N ILE A 89 9.42 13.56 -6.31
CA ILE A 89 9.34 12.26 -5.64
C ILE A 89 10.65 12.04 -4.88
N GLU A 90 10.56 11.76 -3.59
CA GLU A 90 11.71 11.63 -2.69
C GLU A 90 11.73 10.24 -2.05
N ILE A 91 12.80 9.47 -2.27
CA ILE A 91 12.97 8.11 -1.74
C ILE A 91 13.88 8.15 -0.51
N TYR A 92 13.28 8.01 0.67
CA TYR A 92 13.99 8.04 1.94
C TYR A 92 14.62 6.67 2.25
N PRO A 93 15.92 6.62 2.58
CA PRO A 93 16.63 5.35 2.71
C PRO A 93 16.25 4.58 3.98
N ASN A 94 15.77 5.26 5.01
CA ASN A 94 15.41 4.67 6.30
C ASN A 94 14.37 5.49 7.08
N LEU A 95 13.71 4.83 8.02
CA LEU A 95 12.62 5.41 8.80
C LEU A 95 13.07 6.60 9.67
N LYS A 96 14.33 6.61 10.12
CA LYS A 96 14.91 7.73 10.88
C LYS A 96 14.89 9.02 10.07
N SER A 97 15.49 9.00 8.88
CA SER A 97 15.51 10.17 7.99
C SER A 97 14.12 10.60 7.54
N PHE A 98 13.24 9.63 7.27
CA PHE A 98 11.85 9.90 6.92
C PHE A 98 11.10 10.63 8.04
N SER A 99 11.30 10.18 9.29
CA SER A 99 10.73 10.80 10.49
C SER A 99 11.28 12.19 10.78
N GLU A 100 12.60 12.38 10.66
CA GLU A 100 13.24 13.68 10.91
C GLU A 100 12.77 14.74 9.90
N VAL A 101 12.71 14.42 8.61
CA VAL A 101 12.30 15.38 7.58
C VAL A 101 10.79 15.64 7.58
N SER A 102 9.97 14.62 7.83
CA SER A 102 8.51 14.79 7.95
C SER A 102 8.08 15.43 9.28
N GLN A 103 8.97 15.49 10.26
CA GLN A 103 8.70 15.92 11.65
C GLN A 103 7.64 15.09 12.37
N LEU A 104 7.28 13.92 11.83
CA LEU A 104 6.39 12.96 12.50
C LEU A 104 7.22 12.00 13.35
N ALA A 105 6.76 11.71 14.56
CA ALA A 105 7.48 10.82 15.47
C ALA A 105 7.56 9.37 14.94
N LEU A 106 8.71 8.71 15.11
CA LEU A 106 8.93 7.30 14.73
C LEU A 106 7.86 6.33 15.25
N SER A 107 7.36 6.55 16.46
CA SER A 107 6.31 5.73 17.06
C SER A 107 5.01 5.75 16.25
N ARG A 108 4.73 6.83 15.53
CA ARG A 108 3.53 6.97 14.69
C ARG A 108 3.63 6.10 13.44
N PHE A 109 4.74 6.18 12.73
CA PHE A 109 4.98 5.29 11.58
C PHE A 109 4.89 3.82 11.97
N ARG A 110 5.47 3.45 13.12
CA ARG A 110 5.40 2.07 13.63
C ARG A 110 3.99 1.64 14.01
N ALA A 111 3.20 2.53 14.61
CA ALA A 111 1.84 2.22 15.05
C ALA A 111 0.88 2.01 13.86
N THR A 112 1.07 2.74 12.75
CA THR A 112 0.07 2.78 11.67
C THR A 112 0.53 2.18 10.35
N GLY A 113 1.81 1.80 10.23
CA GLY A 113 2.31 1.24 8.98
C GLY A 113 2.48 2.29 7.88
N THR A 114 2.51 3.59 8.22
CA THR A 114 2.66 4.69 7.25
C THR A 114 4.06 4.63 6.63
N ILE A 115 4.10 4.66 5.31
CA ILE A 115 5.29 4.43 4.46
C ILE A 115 5.51 5.54 3.42
N ALA A 116 4.53 6.44 3.29
CA ALA A 116 4.52 7.51 2.32
C ALA A 116 3.69 8.69 2.85
N LEU A 117 4.00 9.88 2.34
CA LEU A 117 3.37 11.14 2.72
C LEU A 117 3.42 12.11 1.54
N THR A 118 2.40 12.97 1.46
CA THR A 118 2.42 14.17 0.64
C THR A 118 2.54 15.38 1.53
N LEU A 119 3.71 16.03 1.50
CA LEU A 119 4.02 17.14 2.39
C LEU A 119 4.76 18.25 1.63
N ASP A 120 4.25 19.48 1.71
CA ASP A 120 4.77 20.64 0.96
C ASP A 120 4.86 20.39 -0.56
N GLN A 121 3.80 19.78 -1.14
CA GLN A 121 3.75 19.36 -2.55
C GLN A 121 4.92 18.43 -2.97
N ARG A 122 5.42 17.61 -2.03
CA ARG A 122 6.42 16.55 -2.30
C ARG A 122 5.85 15.17 -2.02
N LEU A 123 6.10 14.25 -2.94
CA LEU A 123 5.71 12.84 -2.82
C LEU A 123 6.85 12.09 -2.12
N MET A 124 6.74 11.93 -0.81
CA MET A 124 7.78 11.31 0.01
C MET A 124 7.45 9.83 0.23
N ILE A 125 8.39 8.93 -0.06
CA ILE A 125 8.23 7.49 0.22
C ILE A 125 9.44 6.94 0.98
N LEU A 126 9.19 6.00 1.88
CA LEU A 126 10.23 5.20 2.51
C LEU A 126 10.67 4.08 1.56
N SER A 127 11.96 3.90 1.30
CA SER A 127 12.46 2.84 0.41
C SER A 127 11.86 1.46 0.75
N PRO A 128 11.39 0.68 -0.25
CA PRO A 128 10.85 -0.68 -0.03
C PRO A 128 11.77 -1.61 0.77
N ARG A 129 13.08 -1.33 0.81
CA ARG A 129 14.06 -2.07 1.63
C ARG A 129 13.78 -2.06 3.12
N ASN A 130 12.95 -1.13 3.61
CA ASN A 130 12.66 -1.00 5.04
C ASN A 130 11.61 -2.01 5.54
N LEU A 131 11.00 -2.79 4.65
CA LEU A 131 10.03 -3.82 4.99
C LEU A 131 10.46 -5.14 4.35
N ALA A 132 10.48 -6.24 5.13
CA ALA A 132 10.92 -7.55 4.66
C ALA A 132 10.13 -8.03 3.44
N GLY A 133 8.81 -7.82 3.44
CA GLY A 133 7.93 -8.13 2.30
C GLY A 133 7.82 -7.04 1.25
N GLY A 134 8.46 -5.87 1.44
CA GLY A 134 8.20 -4.67 0.65
C GLY A 134 6.75 -4.18 0.79
N TYR A 135 6.27 -3.48 -0.23
CA TYR A 135 4.90 -2.96 -0.37
C TYR A 135 4.67 -2.48 -1.82
N SER A 136 3.41 -2.29 -2.24
CA SER A 136 3.04 -1.75 -3.57
C SER A 136 3.58 -0.32 -3.79
N TRP A 137 4.88 -0.17 -4.06
CA TRP A 137 5.54 1.13 -3.96
C TRP A 137 5.15 2.09 -5.07
N ALA A 138 4.90 1.60 -6.28
CA ALA A 138 4.45 2.43 -7.39
C ALA A 138 3.02 2.95 -7.16
N GLU A 139 2.10 2.06 -6.77
CA GLU A 139 0.71 2.42 -6.42
C GLU A 139 0.67 3.40 -5.23
N THR A 140 1.58 3.23 -4.27
CA THR A 140 1.71 4.17 -3.15
C THR A 140 2.12 5.57 -3.64
N VAL A 141 3.02 5.69 -4.61
CA VAL A 141 3.36 7.01 -5.16
C VAL A 141 2.18 7.62 -5.93
N VAL A 142 1.35 6.80 -6.59
CA VAL A 142 0.11 7.28 -7.23
C VAL A 142 -0.92 7.74 -6.19
N HIS A 143 -1.02 7.03 -5.07
CA HIS A 143 -1.82 7.46 -3.91
C HIS A 143 -1.40 8.86 -3.44
N GLU A 144 -0.11 9.07 -3.19
CA GLU A 144 0.43 10.38 -2.82
C GLU A 144 0.20 11.43 -3.92
N TYR A 145 0.33 11.03 -5.18
CA TYR A 145 0.07 11.93 -6.28
C TYR A 145 -1.40 12.38 -6.36
N ALA A 146 -2.35 11.52 -5.97
CA ALA A 146 -3.74 11.92 -5.82
C ALA A 146 -3.90 13.00 -4.74
N HIS A 147 -3.22 12.88 -3.59
CA HIS A 147 -3.19 13.96 -2.59
C HIS A 147 -2.59 15.25 -3.13
N TYR A 148 -1.48 15.16 -3.86
CA TYR A 148 -0.85 16.31 -4.52
C TYR A 148 -1.85 17.02 -5.45
N MET A 149 -2.58 16.27 -6.29
CA MET A 149 -3.56 16.84 -7.21
C MET A 149 -4.77 17.42 -6.49
N ILE A 150 -5.25 16.80 -5.40
CA ILE A 150 -6.32 17.37 -4.57
C ILE A 150 -5.91 18.75 -4.03
N ARG A 151 -4.67 18.89 -3.57
CA ARG A 151 -4.12 20.18 -3.08
C ARG A 151 -4.02 21.23 -4.19
N GLU A 152 -3.69 20.83 -5.43
CA GLU A 152 -3.73 21.74 -6.59
C GLU A 152 -5.17 22.18 -6.94
N ILE A 153 -6.17 21.31 -6.72
CA ILE A 153 -7.58 21.70 -6.88
C ILE A 153 -7.96 22.71 -5.82
N THR A 154 -7.74 22.41 -4.54
CA THR A 154 -8.21 23.24 -3.42
C THR A 154 -7.20 23.31 -2.28
N ALA A 155 -6.91 24.54 -1.84
CA ALA A 155 -6.21 24.82 -0.60
C ALA A 155 -7.17 24.80 0.63
N SER A 156 -8.49 24.76 0.41
CA SER A 156 -9.48 24.66 1.48
C SER A 156 -9.54 23.24 2.05
N TYR A 157 -9.81 23.13 3.36
CA TYR A 157 -9.92 21.87 4.07
C TYR A 157 -11.12 21.05 3.55
N ILE A 158 -10.83 19.84 3.06
CA ILE A 158 -11.82 18.77 2.89
C ILE A 158 -11.53 17.70 3.94
N PRO A 159 -12.53 16.92 4.38
CA PRO A 159 -12.34 15.95 5.46
C PRO A 159 -11.38 14.84 5.03
N ILE A 160 -10.65 14.30 6.02
CA ILE A 160 -9.58 13.31 5.81
C ILE A 160 -10.09 12.08 5.04
N TRP A 161 -11.26 11.55 5.39
CA TRP A 161 -11.83 10.42 4.67
C TRP A 161 -12.03 10.68 3.16
N LEU A 162 -12.27 11.94 2.75
CA LEU A 162 -12.41 12.27 1.34
C LEU A 162 -11.05 12.33 0.65
N HIS A 163 -10.03 12.87 1.32
CA HIS A 163 -8.65 12.81 0.83
C HIS A 163 -8.19 11.36 0.61
N GLU A 164 -8.33 10.53 1.66
CA GLU A 164 -7.85 9.15 1.68
C GLU A 164 -8.68 8.24 0.77
N GLY A 165 -10.00 8.43 0.73
CA GLY A 165 -10.89 7.67 -0.13
C GLY A 165 -10.69 7.98 -1.61
N VAL A 166 -10.45 9.25 -1.97
CA VAL A 166 -10.12 9.62 -3.36
C VAL A 166 -8.73 9.10 -3.75
N ALA A 167 -7.75 9.17 -2.85
CA ALA A 167 -6.43 8.61 -3.12
C ALA A 167 -6.51 7.08 -3.35
N GLN A 168 -7.25 6.35 -2.52
CA GLN A 168 -7.49 4.91 -2.75
C GLN A 168 -8.29 4.60 -4.01
N LEU A 169 -9.23 5.46 -4.41
CA LEU A 169 -10.01 5.26 -5.63
C LEU A 169 -9.12 5.24 -6.88
N PHE A 170 -7.97 5.92 -6.83
CA PHE A 170 -7.09 6.12 -7.98
C PHE A 170 -5.69 5.51 -7.85
N GLN A 171 -5.30 4.99 -6.67
CA GLN A 171 -3.93 4.52 -6.40
C GLN A 171 -3.46 3.37 -7.31
N GLU A 172 -4.38 2.53 -7.80
CA GLU A 172 -4.04 1.40 -8.66
C GLU A 172 -3.89 1.80 -10.14
N TYR A 173 -3.97 3.08 -10.49
CA TYR A 173 -3.74 3.51 -11.87
C TYR A 173 -2.25 3.38 -12.25
N PRO A 174 -1.92 3.02 -13.51
CA PRO A 174 -2.84 2.62 -14.58
C PRO A 174 -3.34 1.18 -14.48
N ARG A 175 -2.73 0.35 -13.60
CA ARG A 175 -2.94 -1.10 -13.44
C ARG A 175 -4.40 -1.57 -13.34
N ASN A 176 -5.19 -0.81 -12.61
CA ASN A 176 -6.58 -1.11 -12.39
C ASN A 176 -7.36 0.18 -12.28
N LEU A 177 -8.20 0.42 -13.28
CA LEU A 177 -9.02 1.63 -13.36
C LEU A 177 -10.27 1.56 -12.46
N VAL A 178 -10.47 0.43 -11.78
CA VAL A 178 -11.58 0.22 -10.85
C VAL A 178 -11.05 -0.25 -9.52
N ALA A 179 -10.97 0.67 -8.55
CA ALA A 179 -10.54 0.36 -7.21
C ALA A 179 -11.38 -0.76 -6.59
N LYS A 180 -10.71 -1.72 -5.97
CA LYS A 180 -11.33 -2.86 -5.28
C LYS A 180 -10.61 -3.09 -3.96
N LEU A 181 -11.36 -3.48 -2.95
CA LEU A 181 -10.75 -4.00 -1.73
C LEU A 181 -10.13 -5.36 -2.00
N LYS A 182 -8.95 -5.57 -1.43
CA LYS A 182 -8.22 -6.84 -1.39
C LYS A 182 -8.99 -7.86 -0.54
N PRO A 183 -8.76 -9.18 -0.72
CA PRO A 183 -9.44 -10.20 0.06
C PRO A 183 -9.30 -10.02 1.57
N SER A 184 -8.09 -9.70 2.05
CA SER A 184 -7.83 -9.43 3.48
C SER A 184 -8.57 -8.19 4.00
N GLN A 185 -8.71 -7.15 3.18
CA GLN A 185 -9.51 -5.96 3.50
C GLN A 185 -11.00 -6.30 3.59
N TRP A 186 -11.51 -7.12 2.67
CA TRP A 186 -12.88 -7.63 2.78
C TRP A 186 -13.10 -8.48 4.04
N GLY A 187 -12.14 -9.32 4.42
CA GLY A 187 -12.20 -10.08 5.66
C GLY A 187 -12.27 -9.19 6.89
N LEU A 188 -11.43 -8.16 6.97
CA LEU A 188 -11.47 -7.16 8.05
C LEU A 188 -12.81 -6.41 8.10
N PHE A 189 -13.31 -5.95 6.96
CA PHE A 189 -14.62 -5.27 6.89
C PHE A 189 -15.77 -6.18 7.35
N LYS A 190 -15.83 -7.42 6.84
CA LYS A 190 -16.84 -8.41 7.23
C LYS A 190 -16.81 -8.69 8.73
N LYS A 191 -15.61 -8.88 9.29
CA LYS A 191 -15.38 -9.10 10.73
C LYS A 191 -15.92 -7.93 11.57
N ARG A 192 -15.56 -6.70 11.21
CA ARG A 192 -15.95 -5.48 11.93
C ARG A 192 -17.45 -5.17 11.77
N ARG A 193 -18.03 -5.42 10.60
CA ARG A 193 -19.47 -5.29 10.37
C ARG A 193 -20.28 -6.29 11.19
N LYS A 194 -19.89 -7.57 11.20
CA LYS A 194 -20.54 -8.61 12.01
C LYS A 194 -20.47 -8.31 13.52
N ALA A 195 -19.38 -7.68 13.97
CA ALA A 195 -19.20 -7.26 15.35
C ALA A 195 -19.88 -5.92 15.69
N HIS A 196 -20.62 -5.30 14.76
CA HIS A 196 -21.20 -3.96 14.90
C HIS A 196 -20.18 -2.89 15.35
N SER A 197 -18.94 -3.01 14.87
CA SER A 197 -17.81 -2.17 15.25
C SER A 197 -17.22 -1.43 14.05
N LEU A 198 -18.07 -1.03 13.09
CA LEU A 198 -17.68 -0.11 12.01
C LEU A 198 -17.52 1.30 12.56
N LEU A 199 -16.64 2.08 11.94
CA LEU A 199 -16.38 3.47 12.33
C LEU A 199 -17.54 4.36 11.90
N SER A 200 -17.87 5.37 12.72
CA SER A 200 -18.81 6.43 12.35
C SER A 200 -18.19 7.41 11.34
N LEU A 201 -18.99 8.19 10.63
CA LEU A 201 -18.48 9.19 9.70
C LEU A 201 -17.71 10.29 10.44
N LYS A 202 -18.17 10.67 11.64
CA LYS A 202 -17.45 11.56 12.56
C LYS A 202 -16.09 10.99 12.94
N THR A 203 -16.03 9.71 13.29
CA THR A 203 -14.76 9.03 13.59
C THR A 203 -13.83 9.11 12.39
N LEU A 204 -14.32 8.87 11.17
CA LEU A 204 -13.53 8.96 9.93
C LEU A 204 -13.00 10.36 9.57
N GLN A 205 -13.40 11.41 10.29
CA GLN A 205 -12.74 12.71 10.18
C GLN A 205 -11.40 12.77 10.90
N GLU A 206 -11.14 11.83 11.82
CA GLU A 206 -9.89 11.80 12.56
C GLU A 206 -8.74 11.24 11.71
N PRO A 207 -7.51 11.74 11.93
CA PRO A 207 -6.30 11.29 11.27
C PRO A 207 -6.09 9.75 11.26
N PHE A 208 -6.00 9.12 10.07
CA PHE A 208 -5.84 7.65 9.97
C PHE A 208 -4.51 7.15 10.58
N PRO A 209 -3.38 7.87 10.42
CA PRO A 209 -2.13 7.54 11.10
C PRO A 209 -2.13 7.76 12.63
N TYR A 210 -3.27 8.10 13.24
CA TYR A 210 -3.38 8.30 14.70
C TYR A 210 -4.33 7.32 15.38
N ARG A 211 -4.84 6.32 14.65
CA ARG A 211 -5.65 5.24 15.21
C ARG A 211 -4.87 4.40 16.22
N GLU A 212 -5.60 3.77 17.12
CA GLU A 212 -5.01 2.98 18.20
C GLU A 212 -4.32 1.71 17.69
N THR A 213 -4.87 1.11 16.63
CA THR A 213 -4.39 -0.14 16.06
C THR A 213 -4.26 -0.07 14.54
N PRO A 214 -3.32 -0.83 13.94
CA PRO A 214 -3.24 -0.97 12.49
C PRO A 214 -4.55 -1.46 11.85
N GLU A 215 -5.26 -2.38 12.50
CA GLU A 215 -6.56 -2.88 12.02
C GLU A 215 -7.64 -1.79 11.99
N GLU A 216 -7.61 -0.84 12.92
CA GLU A 216 -8.55 0.30 12.88
C GLU A 216 -8.17 1.32 11.82
N ALA A 217 -6.86 1.59 11.64
CA ALA A 217 -6.37 2.41 10.53
C ALA A 217 -6.78 1.83 9.18
N GLU A 218 -6.57 0.53 8.97
CA GLU A 218 -7.00 -0.16 7.75
C GLU A 218 -8.52 -0.11 7.57
N LEU A 219 -9.30 -0.27 8.64
CA LEU A 219 -10.76 -0.12 8.58
C LEU A 219 -11.18 1.28 8.15
N ALA A 220 -10.46 2.32 8.58
CA ALA A 220 -10.70 3.69 8.16
C ALA A 220 -10.44 3.88 6.66
N TYR A 221 -9.33 3.34 6.14
CA TYR A 221 -9.06 3.29 4.70
C TYR A 221 -10.19 2.56 3.95
N ILE A 222 -10.58 1.37 4.42
CA ILE A 222 -11.65 0.59 3.79
C ILE A 222 -12.96 1.38 3.69
N GLN A 223 -13.43 1.95 4.81
CA GLN A 223 -14.69 2.70 4.83
C GLN A 223 -14.62 3.99 4.03
N ALA A 224 -13.46 4.66 4.00
CA ALA A 224 -13.24 5.84 3.18
C ALA A 224 -13.35 5.52 1.68
N LEU A 225 -12.72 4.44 1.22
CA LEU A 225 -12.83 4.01 -0.18
C LEU A 225 -14.29 3.67 -0.53
N LEU A 226 -14.95 2.84 0.28
CA LEU A 226 -16.34 2.44 0.02
C LEU A 226 -17.29 3.64 -0.01
N PHE A 227 -17.09 4.61 0.89
CA PHE A 227 -17.92 5.81 0.93
C PHE A 227 -17.66 6.72 -0.27
N VAL A 228 -16.40 6.92 -0.63
CA VAL A 228 -16.02 7.71 -1.80
C VAL A 228 -16.51 7.04 -3.09
N GLN A 229 -16.49 5.71 -3.20
CA GLN A 229 -17.09 5.00 -4.33
C GLN A 229 -18.61 5.27 -4.43
N TRP A 230 -19.32 5.27 -3.30
CA TRP A 230 -20.74 5.59 -3.27
C TRP A 230 -21.03 7.05 -3.70
N LEU A 231 -20.16 8.00 -3.32
CA LEU A 231 -20.25 9.40 -3.75
C LEU A 231 -19.86 9.59 -5.23
N ASP A 232 -18.83 8.88 -5.68
CA ASP A 232 -18.33 8.94 -7.06
C ASP A 232 -19.41 8.53 -8.06
N GLN A 233 -20.17 7.48 -7.75
CA GLN A 233 -21.31 7.02 -8.55
C GLN A 233 -22.44 8.07 -8.66
N LYS A 234 -22.54 9.01 -7.72
CA LYS A 234 -23.60 10.02 -7.69
C LYS A 234 -23.20 11.29 -8.41
N CYS A 235 -22.02 11.82 -8.11
CA CYS A 235 -21.63 13.14 -8.57
C CYS A 235 -20.17 13.23 -9.05
N GLY A 236 -19.41 12.13 -9.00
CA GLY A 236 -17.97 12.09 -9.24
C GLY A 236 -17.16 12.64 -8.05
N ALA A 237 -16.21 11.87 -7.53
CA ALA A 237 -15.48 12.23 -6.31
C ALA A 237 -14.57 13.45 -6.50
N VAL A 238 -13.90 13.57 -7.65
CA VAL A 238 -13.11 14.77 -7.97
C VAL A 238 -14.04 15.98 -8.17
N ASN A 239 -15.18 15.78 -8.83
CA ASN A 239 -16.16 16.86 -9.02
C ASN A 239 -16.79 17.32 -7.69
N LEU A 240 -16.96 16.43 -6.72
CA LEU A 240 -17.35 16.78 -5.35
C LEU A 240 -16.35 17.76 -4.73
N ILE A 241 -15.04 17.49 -4.85
CA ILE A 241 -13.98 18.37 -4.34
C ILE A 241 -14.02 19.74 -5.04
N VAL A 242 -14.17 19.75 -6.37
CA VAL A 242 -14.28 20.98 -7.15
C VAL A 242 -15.52 21.79 -6.76
N THR A 243 -16.64 21.11 -6.52
CA THR A 243 -17.89 21.74 -6.08
C THR A 243 -17.75 22.31 -4.67
N ALA A 244 -17.11 21.57 -3.76
CA ALA A 244 -16.82 22.03 -2.40
C ALA A 244 -15.98 23.31 -2.40
N LYS A 245 -14.95 23.40 -3.26
CA LYS A 245 -14.17 24.62 -3.48
C LYS A 245 -15.05 25.78 -3.95
N LYS A 246 -15.88 25.56 -4.98
CA LYS A 246 -16.78 26.60 -5.53
C LYS A 246 -17.78 27.10 -4.50
N MET A 247 -18.35 26.20 -3.70
CA MET A 247 -19.34 26.50 -2.67
C MET A 247 -18.73 26.99 -1.34
N LYS A 248 -17.40 26.86 -1.18
CA LYS A 248 -16.67 27.10 0.08
C LYS A 248 -17.28 26.35 1.28
N SER A 249 -17.84 25.17 1.03
CA SER A 249 -18.44 24.30 2.06
C SER A 249 -18.55 22.88 1.52
N ILE A 250 -17.94 21.94 2.25
CA ILE A 250 -18.04 20.52 1.93
C ILE A 250 -19.44 19.99 2.21
N GLU A 251 -20.12 20.49 3.25
CA GLU A 251 -21.46 20.09 3.65
C GLU A 251 -22.48 20.42 2.56
N LYS A 252 -22.40 21.62 1.97
CA LYS A 252 -23.26 22.01 0.84
C LYS A 252 -22.99 21.16 -0.40
N ALA A 253 -21.72 20.87 -0.69
CA ALA A 253 -21.36 20.04 -1.83
C ALA A 253 -21.81 18.58 -1.64
N LEU A 254 -21.68 18.03 -0.42
CA LEU A 254 -22.21 16.72 -0.04
C LEU A 254 -23.73 16.69 -0.14
N GLY A 255 -24.42 17.75 0.28
CA GLY A 255 -25.87 17.89 0.11
C GLY A 255 -26.29 17.86 -1.36
N SER A 256 -25.59 18.60 -2.22
CA SER A 256 -25.82 18.59 -3.66
C SER A 256 -25.50 17.23 -4.30
N CYS A 257 -24.52 16.50 -3.79
CA CYS A 257 -24.10 15.21 -4.34
C CYS A 257 -25.01 14.05 -3.90
N SER A 258 -25.38 14.02 -2.62
CA SER A 258 -26.08 12.90 -2.00
C SER A 258 -27.59 13.10 -1.89
N GLY A 259 -28.07 14.34 -1.97
CA GLY A 259 -29.44 14.71 -1.65
C GLY A 259 -29.75 14.72 -0.14
N MET A 260 -28.76 14.58 0.72
CA MET A 260 -28.89 14.47 2.18
C MET A 260 -28.17 15.63 2.88
N SER A 261 -28.74 16.17 3.97
CA SER A 261 -27.97 17.06 4.85
C SER A 261 -26.79 16.31 5.48
N TYR A 262 -25.80 17.04 5.98
CA TYR A 262 -24.65 16.43 6.64
C TYR A 262 -25.07 15.57 7.84
N GLU A 263 -26.03 16.03 8.64
CA GLU A 263 -26.57 15.29 9.79
C GLU A 263 -27.29 14.00 9.35
N SER A 264 -27.98 14.06 8.20
CA SER A 264 -28.64 12.89 7.61
C SER A 264 -27.63 11.88 7.06
N LEU A 265 -26.53 12.37 6.47
CA LEU A 265 -25.41 11.51 6.02
C LEU A 265 -24.74 10.83 7.20
N GLU A 266 -24.39 11.57 8.24
CA GLU A 266 -23.75 11.06 9.46
C GLU A 266 -24.59 9.94 10.09
N SER A 267 -25.88 10.20 10.32
CA SER A 267 -26.79 9.22 10.92
C SER A 267 -27.10 8.02 10.01
N SER A 268 -27.00 8.18 8.69
CA SER A 268 -27.23 7.12 7.72
C SER A 268 -25.97 6.34 7.34
N PHE A 269 -24.78 6.83 7.70
CA PHE A 269 -23.50 6.33 7.20
C PHE A 269 -23.31 4.84 7.42
N VAL A 270 -23.35 4.37 8.68
CA VAL A 270 -23.26 2.94 8.97
C VAL A 270 -24.54 2.19 8.55
N PRO A 271 -25.73 2.52 9.08
CA PRO A 271 -26.91 1.66 8.94
C PRO A 271 -27.52 1.63 7.53
N LYS A 272 -27.26 2.63 6.68
CA LYS A 272 -27.83 2.69 5.32
C LYS A 272 -26.79 2.63 4.21
N ILE A 273 -25.55 3.05 4.45
CA ILE A 273 -24.51 3.04 3.42
C ILE A 273 -23.58 1.85 3.64
N MET A 274 -22.86 1.78 4.76
CA MET A 274 -21.87 0.73 5.01
C MET A 274 -22.51 -0.66 5.17
N ASP A 275 -23.63 -0.78 5.88
CA ASP A 275 -24.29 -2.07 6.09
C ASP A 275 -24.88 -2.67 4.81
N ASN A 276 -25.25 -1.81 3.86
CA ASN A 276 -25.76 -2.20 2.54
C ASN A 276 -24.66 -2.43 1.49
N VAL A 277 -23.38 -2.28 1.86
CA VAL A 277 -22.27 -2.63 0.96
C VAL A 277 -22.35 -4.12 0.64
N SER A 278 -22.43 -4.43 -0.66
CA SER A 278 -22.32 -5.80 -1.16
C SER A 278 -20.92 -6.34 -0.87
N VAL A 279 -20.86 -7.45 -0.12
CA VAL A 279 -19.60 -8.11 0.21
C VAL A 279 -19.44 -9.40 -0.61
N PRO A 280 -18.21 -9.76 -1.00
CA PRO A 280 -17.96 -11.04 -1.66
C PRO A 280 -18.35 -12.24 -0.79
N THR A 281 -18.88 -13.30 -1.43
CA THR A 281 -19.22 -14.58 -0.79
C THR A 281 -18.01 -15.48 -0.52
N SER A 282 -16.81 -15.06 -0.95
CA SER A 282 -15.57 -15.81 -0.71
C SER A 282 -15.27 -15.94 0.79
N SER A 283 -14.44 -16.94 1.12
CA SER A 283 -13.93 -17.17 2.47
C SER A 283 -13.32 -15.90 3.07
N ASP A 284 -13.40 -15.79 4.40
CA ASP A 284 -12.74 -14.72 5.13
C ASP A 284 -11.22 -14.90 5.06
N VAL A 285 -10.53 -13.82 4.70
CA VAL A 285 -9.06 -13.73 4.68
C VAL A 285 -8.67 -12.76 5.79
N GLU A 286 -7.81 -13.18 6.71
CA GLU A 286 -7.39 -12.31 7.81
C GLU A 286 -6.46 -11.20 7.30
N PHE A 287 -6.58 -10.03 7.92
CA PHE A 287 -5.67 -8.93 7.70
C PHE A 287 -4.46 -9.03 8.62
N TYR A 288 -3.27 -8.91 8.02
CA TYR A 288 -1.99 -8.81 8.73
C TYR A 288 -1.39 -7.44 8.45
N ALA A 289 -1.15 -6.68 9.51
CA ALA A 289 -0.53 -5.37 9.43
C ALA A 289 0.94 -5.47 8.99
N ARG A 290 1.44 -4.41 8.36
CA ARG A 290 2.88 -4.25 8.10
C ARG A 290 3.61 -4.14 9.43
N SER A 291 4.81 -4.72 9.49
CA SER A 291 5.68 -4.58 10.66
C SER A 291 7.02 -3.94 10.30
N PHE A 292 7.41 -2.95 11.11
CA PHE A 292 8.72 -2.29 11.07
C PHE A 292 9.71 -2.84 12.10
N ASP A 293 9.30 -3.84 12.90
CA ASP A 293 10.11 -4.39 13.98
C ASP A 293 11.18 -5.39 13.50
N GLN A 294 11.30 -5.60 12.18
CA GLN A 294 12.18 -6.60 11.54
C GLN A 294 11.99 -8.02 12.09
N SER A 295 10.89 -8.29 12.81
CA SER A 295 10.59 -9.65 13.25
C SER A 295 10.33 -10.54 12.05
N ASP A 296 10.62 -11.82 12.23
CA ASP A 296 10.31 -12.83 11.21
C ASP A 296 8.80 -12.84 10.94
N PRO A 297 8.36 -12.64 9.68
CA PRO A 297 6.96 -12.75 9.30
C PRO A 297 6.30 -14.05 9.75
N MET A 298 7.02 -15.19 9.78
CA MET A 298 6.46 -16.46 10.25
C MET A 298 6.09 -16.43 11.74
N GLU A 299 6.93 -15.80 12.56
CA GLU A 299 6.66 -15.61 13.98
C GLU A 299 5.50 -14.63 14.17
N PHE A 300 5.57 -13.44 13.55
CA PHE A 300 4.59 -12.38 13.70
C PHE A 300 3.18 -12.82 13.31
N GLU A 301 3.03 -13.39 12.12
CA GLU A 301 1.73 -13.84 11.60
C GLU A 301 1.22 -15.09 12.34
N GLY A 302 2.13 -15.88 12.92
CA GLY A 302 1.85 -17.06 13.72
C GLY A 302 1.41 -16.79 15.16
N ARG A 303 1.52 -15.56 15.67
CA ARG A 303 1.19 -15.22 17.08
C ARG A 303 -0.24 -15.54 17.48
N LYS A 304 -1.18 -15.46 16.53
CA LYS A 304 -2.61 -15.77 16.75
C LYS A 304 -2.93 -17.27 16.66
N ALA A 305 -2.01 -18.10 16.17
CA ALA A 305 -2.19 -19.54 16.08
C ALA A 305 -2.02 -20.20 17.46
N ASP A 306 -2.61 -21.39 17.64
CA ASP A 306 -2.42 -22.15 18.88
C ASP A 306 -0.97 -22.65 19.02
N LYS A 307 -0.61 -23.07 20.25
CA LYS A 307 0.76 -23.48 20.55
C LYS A 307 1.19 -24.73 19.77
N THR A 308 0.25 -25.62 19.43
CA THR A 308 0.54 -26.84 18.67
C THR A 308 0.92 -26.49 17.23
N ALA A 309 0.14 -25.63 16.57
CA ALA A 309 0.40 -25.14 15.23
C ALA A 309 1.71 -24.35 15.18
N GLN A 310 1.99 -23.51 16.17
CA GLN A 310 3.27 -22.80 16.29
C GLN A 310 4.46 -23.76 16.39
N ASN A 311 4.37 -24.79 17.23
CA ASN A 311 5.45 -25.77 17.39
C ASN A 311 5.68 -26.58 16.09
N LEU A 312 4.61 -26.90 15.35
CA LEU A 312 4.70 -27.56 14.04
C LEU A 312 5.35 -26.67 12.99
N ALA A 313 5.00 -25.37 12.97
CA ALA A 313 5.60 -24.39 12.07
C ALA A 313 7.10 -24.21 12.36
N GLN A 314 7.48 -24.10 13.64
CA GLN A 314 8.87 -24.03 14.06
C GLN A 314 9.66 -25.29 13.68
N LEU A 315 9.11 -26.48 13.95
CA LEU A 315 9.74 -27.75 13.53
C LEU A 315 9.93 -27.81 12.01
N SER A 316 8.95 -27.32 11.24
CA SER A 316 9.09 -27.23 9.79
C SER A 316 10.26 -26.34 9.38
N GLU A 317 10.43 -25.18 10.00
CA GLU A 317 11.56 -24.28 9.72
C GLU A 317 12.91 -24.95 10.04
N GLU A 318 13.02 -25.60 11.21
CA GLU A 318 14.23 -26.34 11.60
C GLU A 318 14.57 -27.45 10.59
N LEU A 319 13.58 -28.22 10.15
CA LEU A 319 13.75 -29.25 9.14
C LEU A 319 14.16 -28.66 7.78
N PHE A 320 13.63 -27.50 7.43
CA PHE A 320 14.00 -26.79 6.19
C PHE A 320 15.48 -26.39 6.22
N ASN A 321 15.93 -25.80 7.33
CA ASN A 321 17.32 -25.37 7.53
C ASN A 321 18.32 -26.54 7.52
N GLN A 322 17.86 -27.75 7.88
CA GLN A 322 18.63 -28.99 7.76
C GLN A 322 18.61 -29.61 6.35
N GLY A 323 17.99 -28.95 5.36
CA GLY A 323 17.82 -29.47 4.01
C GLY A 323 16.77 -30.59 3.87
N ARG A 324 15.99 -30.87 4.92
CA ARG A 324 14.95 -31.92 4.94
C ARG A 324 13.62 -31.38 4.39
N TYR A 325 13.65 -30.84 3.16
CA TYR A 325 12.55 -30.08 2.56
C TYR A 325 11.21 -30.83 2.50
N ARG A 326 11.22 -32.13 2.21
CA ARG A 326 9.99 -32.94 2.18
C ARG A 326 9.35 -33.05 3.57
N ALA A 327 10.16 -33.24 4.61
CA ALA A 327 9.69 -33.32 5.99
C ALA A 327 9.17 -31.95 6.46
N SER A 328 9.92 -30.87 6.13
CA SER A 328 9.45 -29.50 6.36
C SER A 328 8.05 -29.26 5.79
N GLY A 329 7.83 -29.58 4.51
CA GLY A 329 6.52 -29.40 3.89
C GLY A 329 5.39 -30.20 4.55
N ILE A 330 5.68 -31.39 5.09
CA ILE A 330 4.70 -32.18 5.84
C ILE A 330 4.32 -31.48 7.15
N GLU A 331 5.30 -31.06 7.94
CA GLU A 331 5.04 -30.41 9.22
C GLU A 331 4.37 -29.04 9.06
N MET A 332 4.77 -28.25 8.05
CA MET A 332 4.08 -26.98 7.76
C MET A 332 2.63 -27.20 7.32
N ASN A 333 2.36 -28.25 6.53
CA ASN A 333 0.99 -28.56 6.15
C ASN A 333 0.14 -28.95 7.37
N LYS A 334 0.71 -29.68 8.35
CA LYS A 334 0.01 -29.95 9.62
C LYS A 334 -0.23 -28.67 10.41
N ALA A 335 0.75 -27.76 10.48
CA ALA A 335 0.60 -26.46 11.14
C ALA A 335 -0.56 -25.65 10.52
N LEU A 336 -0.65 -25.61 9.19
CA LEU A 336 -1.73 -24.95 8.46
C LEU A 336 -3.10 -25.62 8.65
N GLN A 337 -3.14 -26.94 8.83
CA GLN A 337 -4.39 -27.66 9.14
C GLN A 337 -4.85 -27.46 10.59
N ALA A 338 -3.92 -27.19 11.50
CA ALA A 338 -4.19 -26.98 12.92
C ALA A 338 -4.61 -25.53 13.26
N THR A 339 -4.43 -24.57 12.35
CA THR A 339 -4.84 -23.17 12.57
C THR A 339 -6.19 -22.86 11.94
N VAL A 340 -6.96 -21.98 12.60
CA VAL A 340 -8.23 -21.45 12.07
C VAL A 340 -7.98 -20.48 10.91
N VAL A 341 -6.88 -19.73 10.98
CA VAL A 341 -6.47 -18.75 9.98
C VAL A 341 -5.07 -19.10 9.52
N SER A 342 -4.92 -19.36 8.23
CA SER A 342 -3.64 -19.74 7.62
C SER A 342 -2.74 -18.52 7.36
N PRO A 343 -1.61 -18.38 8.09
CA PRO A 343 -0.69 -17.27 7.88
C PRO A 343 -0.08 -17.31 6.46
N PRO A 344 0.00 -16.18 5.74
CA PRO A 344 0.58 -16.15 4.40
C PRO A 344 2.04 -16.62 4.38
N SER A 345 2.85 -16.24 5.36
CA SER A 345 4.23 -16.71 5.53
C SER A 345 4.37 -18.22 5.67
N TRP A 346 3.47 -18.87 6.39
CA TRP A 346 3.46 -20.32 6.55
C TRP A 346 3.09 -21.02 5.23
N ARG A 347 2.15 -20.46 4.48
CA ARG A 347 1.80 -20.94 3.12
C ARG A 347 2.96 -20.77 2.15
N ARG A 348 3.68 -19.64 2.21
CA ARG A 348 4.93 -19.44 1.44
C ARG A 348 5.97 -20.50 1.79
N HIS A 349 6.19 -20.74 3.08
CA HIS A 349 7.17 -21.73 3.54
C HIS A 349 6.81 -23.15 3.09
N LEU A 350 5.53 -23.49 3.10
CA LEU A 350 5.03 -24.73 2.50
C LEU A 350 5.36 -24.78 1.00
N ALA A 351 5.03 -23.74 0.23
CA ALA A 351 5.32 -23.68 -1.20
C ALA A 351 6.82 -23.84 -1.49
N LEU A 352 7.68 -23.16 -0.72
CA LEU A 352 9.13 -23.24 -0.82
C LEU A 352 9.64 -24.65 -0.51
N SER A 353 9.15 -25.28 0.56
CA SER A 353 9.47 -26.67 0.94
C SER A 353 9.06 -27.67 -0.15
N LEU A 354 7.88 -27.47 -0.75
CA LEU A 354 7.40 -28.27 -1.87
C LEU A 354 8.28 -28.08 -3.12
N ASN A 355 8.69 -26.84 -3.42
CA ASN A 355 9.52 -26.52 -4.58
C ASN A 355 10.90 -27.19 -4.46
N LYS A 356 11.54 -27.04 -3.29
CA LYS A 356 12.86 -27.63 -3.00
C LYS A 356 12.83 -29.16 -2.93
N SER A 357 11.67 -29.76 -2.65
CA SER A 357 11.47 -31.22 -2.69
C SER A 357 10.99 -31.75 -4.04
N GLY A 358 10.96 -30.92 -5.10
CA GLY A 358 10.61 -31.33 -6.46
C GLY A 358 9.09 -31.49 -6.71
N GLN A 359 8.24 -31.05 -5.80
CA GLN A 359 6.77 -31.18 -5.90
C GLN A 359 6.13 -29.99 -6.64
N ALA A 360 6.61 -29.71 -7.85
CA ALA A 360 6.27 -28.53 -8.66
C ALA A 360 4.76 -28.26 -8.82
N LYS A 361 3.95 -29.31 -9.03
CA LYS A 361 2.49 -29.17 -9.17
C LYS A 361 1.85 -28.62 -7.88
N LYS A 362 2.17 -29.24 -6.75
CA LYS A 362 1.64 -28.81 -5.43
C LYS A 362 2.16 -27.44 -5.04
N THR A 363 3.42 -27.12 -5.36
CA THR A 363 3.96 -25.77 -5.18
C THR A 363 3.07 -24.74 -5.90
N LYS A 364 2.74 -24.99 -7.17
CA LYS A 364 1.88 -24.08 -7.94
C LYS A 364 0.51 -23.90 -7.29
N GLU A 365 -0.14 -25.00 -6.90
CA GLU A 365 -1.46 -24.97 -6.25
C GLU A 365 -1.45 -24.15 -4.96
N VAL A 366 -0.41 -24.30 -4.13
CA VAL A 366 -0.26 -23.51 -2.89
C VAL A 366 -0.01 -22.04 -3.19
N LEU A 367 0.84 -21.72 -4.18
CA LEU A 367 1.13 -20.33 -4.57
C LEU A 367 -0.09 -19.64 -5.20
N GLU A 368 -0.81 -20.31 -6.10
CA GLU A 368 -2.03 -19.77 -6.72
C GLU A 368 -3.09 -19.47 -5.65
N ALA A 369 -3.29 -20.37 -4.69
CA ALA A 369 -4.19 -20.12 -3.57
C ALA A 369 -3.70 -18.95 -2.70
N LEU A 370 -2.40 -18.88 -2.41
CA LEU A 370 -1.81 -17.81 -1.60
C LEU A 370 -1.98 -16.45 -2.27
N LEU A 371 -1.60 -16.33 -3.53
CA LEU A 371 -1.65 -15.08 -4.30
C LEU A 371 -3.09 -14.63 -4.58
N LYS A 372 -4.05 -15.57 -4.61
CA LYS A 372 -5.47 -15.24 -4.65
C LYS A 372 -5.91 -14.48 -3.40
N ASP A 373 -5.42 -14.86 -2.22
CA ASP A 373 -5.81 -14.24 -0.94
C ASP A 373 -4.93 -13.02 -0.60
N TYR A 374 -3.65 -13.08 -0.96
CA TYR A 374 -2.61 -12.09 -0.67
C TYR A 374 -1.84 -11.73 -1.96
N PRO A 375 -2.45 -10.97 -2.88
CA PRO A 375 -1.86 -10.67 -4.20
C PRO A 375 -0.61 -9.77 -4.13
N THR A 376 -0.34 -9.15 -2.98
CA THR A 376 0.85 -8.31 -2.75
C THR A 376 2.04 -9.07 -2.17
N ASP A 377 1.97 -10.40 -2.14
CA ASP A 377 3.05 -11.22 -1.62
C ASP A 377 4.21 -11.34 -2.62
N ALA A 378 5.23 -10.50 -2.44
CA ALA A 378 6.39 -10.41 -3.31
C ALA A 378 7.17 -11.74 -3.43
N ALA A 379 7.36 -12.43 -2.31
CA ALA A 379 8.14 -13.67 -2.27
C ALA A 379 7.38 -14.83 -2.93
N ALA A 380 6.05 -14.87 -2.80
CA ALA A 380 5.23 -15.83 -3.52
C ALA A 380 5.28 -15.61 -5.04
N TRP A 381 5.23 -14.35 -5.50
CA TRP A 381 5.41 -14.01 -6.91
C TRP A 381 6.80 -14.38 -7.45
N MET A 382 7.86 -14.15 -6.66
CA MET A 382 9.22 -14.60 -7.01
C MET A 382 9.27 -16.12 -7.19
N LEU A 383 8.71 -16.88 -6.24
CA LEU A 383 8.66 -18.35 -6.33
C LEU A 383 7.83 -18.84 -7.52
N MET A 384 6.75 -18.14 -7.88
CA MET A 384 5.97 -18.45 -9.08
C MET A 384 6.81 -18.25 -10.34
N GLY A 385 7.52 -17.13 -10.43
CA GLY A 385 8.39 -16.84 -11.58
C GLY A 385 9.52 -17.86 -11.75
N GLU A 386 10.15 -18.28 -10.65
CA GLU A 386 11.14 -19.38 -10.68
C GLU A 386 10.54 -20.70 -11.17
N LEU A 387 9.31 -21.01 -10.78
CA LEU A 387 8.62 -22.23 -11.18
C LEU A 387 8.29 -22.22 -12.68
N ASP A 388 7.83 -21.09 -13.19
CA ASP A 388 7.50 -20.91 -14.62
C ASP A 388 8.77 -20.92 -15.48
N LEU A 389 9.88 -20.35 -14.98
CA LEU A 389 11.18 -20.40 -15.66
C LEU A 389 11.70 -21.84 -15.78
N LYS A 390 11.55 -22.67 -14.73
CA LYS A 390 11.87 -24.11 -14.79
C LYS A 390 11.04 -24.88 -15.81
N LYS A 391 9.82 -24.40 -16.11
CA LYS A 391 8.94 -24.95 -17.16
C LYS A 391 9.19 -24.35 -18.53
N GLN A 392 10.17 -23.46 -18.66
CA GLN A 392 10.50 -22.73 -19.89
C GLN A 392 9.36 -21.79 -20.36
N ASP A 393 8.45 -21.40 -19.46
CA ASP A 393 7.47 -20.33 -19.73
C ASP A 393 8.07 -18.98 -19.32
N GLU A 394 8.96 -18.47 -20.17
CA GLU A 394 9.76 -17.27 -19.88
C GLU A 394 8.92 -16.00 -19.80
N LYS A 395 7.78 -15.94 -20.51
CA LYS A 395 6.86 -14.80 -20.44
C LYS A 395 6.09 -14.80 -19.13
N ALA A 396 5.52 -15.94 -18.72
CA ALA A 396 4.85 -16.05 -17.42
C ALA A 396 5.84 -15.78 -16.28
N ALA A 397 7.06 -16.31 -16.37
CA ALA A 397 8.12 -16.05 -15.40
C ALA A 397 8.42 -14.55 -15.27
N TYR A 398 8.59 -13.84 -16.38
CA TYR A 398 8.83 -12.40 -16.37
C TYR A 398 7.70 -11.61 -15.72
N LEU A 399 6.45 -11.95 -16.04
CA LEU A 399 5.28 -11.28 -15.46
C LEU A 399 5.19 -11.50 -13.95
N ALA A 400 5.45 -12.72 -13.47
CA ALA A 400 5.51 -13.00 -12.04
C ALA A 400 6.66 -12.26 -11.34
N PHE A 401 7.85 -12.22 -11.95
CA PHE A 401 8.96 -11.40 -11.43
C PHE A 401 8.64 -9.91 -11.42
N LEU A 402 7.92 -9.43 -12.43
CA LEU A 402 7.49 -8.05 -12.49
C LEU A 402 6.50 -7.73 -11.35
N GLU A 403 5.55 -8.62 -11.05
CA GLU A 403 4.70 -8.45 -9.87
C GLU A 403 5.51 -8.44 -8.57
N ALA A 404 6.49 -9.34 -8.42
CA ALA A 404 7.40 -9.32 -7.29
C ALA A 404 8.17 -7.98 -7.19
N PHE A 405 8.65 -7.45 -8.32
CA PHE A 405 9.42 -6.21 -8.38
C PHE A 405 8.62 -5.00 -7.88
N TYR A 406 7.35 -4.90 -8.25
CA TYR A 406 6.48 -3.80 -7.81
C TYR A 406 6.03 -3.89 -6.34
N GLN A 407 6.36 -4.99 -5.66
CA GLN A 407 6.17 -5.16 -4.21
C GLN A 407 7.50 -5.05 -3.47
N ASN A 408 8.48 -5.88 -3.82
CA ASN A 408 9.82 -5.87 -3.27
C ASN A 408 10.88 -6.07 -4.38
N PRO A 409 11.48 -4.99 -4.89
CA PRO A 409 12.49 -5.07 -5.95
C PRO A 409 13.86 -5.56 -5.43
N PHE A 410 14.00 -5.77 -4.12
CA PHE A 410 15.26 -6.13 -3.46
C PHE A 410 15.32 -7.60 -3.06
N LEU A 411 14.39 -8.43 -3.54
CA LEU A 411 14.46 -9.87 -3.41
C LEU A 411 15.73 -10.41 -4.09
N GLU A 412 16.37 -11.38 -3.44
CA GLU A 412 17.58 -12.01 -3.95
C GLU A 412 17.33 -12.65 -5.33
N GLY A 413 18.23 -12.42 -6.28
CA GLY A 413 18.14 -12.98 -7.64
C GLY A 413 17.15 -12.29 -8.57
N LEU A 414 16.15 -11.56 -8.06
CA LEU A 414 15.06 -10.98 -8.85
C LEU A 414 15.56 -10.08 -10.00
N GLU A 415 16.41 -9.10 -9.70
CA GLU A 415 16.97 -8.18 -10.70
C GLU A 415 17.75 -8.93 -11.78
N SER A 416 18.54 -9.94 -11.38
CA SER A 416 19.32 -10.76 -12.31
C SER A 416 18.42 -11.59 -13.22
N SER A 417 17.40 -12.24 -12.67
CA SER A 417 16.42 -13.04 -13.43
C SER A 417 15.65 -12.18 -14.43
N MET A 418 15.18 -11.01 -14.01
CA MET A 418 14.54 -10.06 -14.93
C MET A 418 15.50 -9.56 -16.01
N GLY A 419 16.74 -9.22 -15.65
CA GLY A 419 17.76 -8.75 -16.59
C GLY A 419 18.11 -9.77 -17.67
N GLN A 420 18.28 -11.05 -17.30
CA GLN A 420 18.52 -12.13 -18.25
C GLN A 420 17.36 -12.30 -19.24
N LEU A 421 16.13 -12.28 -18.74
CA LEU A 421 14.93 -12.38 -19.58
C LEU A 421 14.78 -11.16 -20.49
N SER A 422 15.02 -9.95 -20.00
CA SER A 422 15.00 -8.72 -20.79
C SER A 422 16.09 -8.70 -21.87
N GLN A 423 17.28 -9.22 -21.59
CA GLN A 423 18.35 -9.32 -22.59
C GLN A 423 17.95 -10.26 -23.73
N LYS A 424 17.28 -11.36 -23.41
CA LYS A 424 16.76 -12.32 -24.39
C LYS A 424 15.52 -11.79 -25.14
N TYR A 425 14.67 -11.04 -24.44
CA TYR A 425 13.41 -10.49 -24.93
C TYR A 425 13.29 -9.00 -24.58
N PRO A 426 13.91 -8.09 -25.36
CA PRO A 426 13.93 -6.66 -25.05
C PRO A 426 12.54 -6.02 -24.90
N ASP A 427 11.51 -6.55 -25.56
CA ASP A 427 10.14 -6.06 -25.44
C ASP A 427 9.53 -6.31 -24.06
N PHE A 428 10.08 -7.24 -23.26
CA PHE A 428 9.62 -7.45 -21.88
C PHE A 428 9.85 -6.22 -21.01
N GLU A 429 10.91 -5.44 -21.23
CA GLU A 429 11.14 -4.19 -20.48
C GLU A 429 10.04 -3.14 -20.70
N LYS A 430 9.38 -3.19 -21.85
CA LYS A 430 8.28 -2.26 -22.19
C LYS A 430 6.96 -2.67 -21.54
N ILE A 431 6.90 -3.85 -20.92
CA ILE A 431 5.73 -4.28 -20.16
C ILE A 431 5.66 -3.43 -18.90
N ILE A 432 4.81 -2.42 -18.96
CA ILE A 432 4.19 -1.80 -17.80
C ILE A 432 2.95 -2.66 -17.58
N ILE A 433 2.84 -3.31 -16.42
CA ILE A 433 1.62 -4.08 -16.11
C ILE A 433 0.48 -3.06 -16.13
N PRO A 434 -0.46 -3.18 -17.08
CA PRO A 434 -1.61 -2.30 -17.19
C PRO A 434 -2.72 -2.72 -16.25
#